data_AF-A0A973XFK3-F1
#
_entry.id   AF-A0A973XFK3-F1
#
_cell.length_a   1.000
_cell.length_b   1.000
_cell.length_c   1.000
_cell.angle_alpha   90.00
_cell.angle_beta   90.00
_cell.angle_gamma   90.00
#
_symmetry.space_group_name_H-M   'P 1'
#
loop_
_entity.id
_entity.type
_entity.pdbx_description
1 polymer ?
#
loop_
_entity_poly.entity_id
_entity_poly.type
_entity_poly.pdbx_seq_one_letter_code
_entity_poly.pdbx_strand_id
1 'polypeptide(L)'
;MEKRILKDPVCGMTVTAQSFYHLEHVGQTHYFCGPKCKGRFAADALRYSGVAAAPAALPVDAPPKARPFGVRSAMLALAVLVTLLLAAYWLL
;
A
#
# COMPACT_ATOMS: atom_id res chain seq x y z
N MET A 1 -12.79 15.97 25.88
CA MET A 1 -11.77 15.69 24.84
C MET A 1 -12.49 15.07 23.66
N GLU A 2 -13.10 15.91 22.82
CA GLU A 2 -13.95 15.46 21.70
C GLU A 2 -13.07 14.89 20.57
N LYS A 3 -13.29 13.63 20.21
CA LYS A 3 -12.50 12.94 19.19
C LYS A 3 -12.94 13.44 17.81
N ARG A 4 -12.09 14.19 17.09
CA ARG A 4 -12.42 14.63 15.73
C ARG A 4 -12.59 13.41 14.82
N ILE A 5 -13.81 13.23 14.33
CA ILE A 5 -14.17 12.20 13.35
C ILE A 5 -13.77 12.69 11.97
N LEU A 6 -12.96 11.88 11.29
CA LEU A 6 -12.43 12.10 9.94
C LEU A 6 -12.84 10.92 9.05
N LYS A 7 -12.59 11.05 7.75
CA LYS A 7 -12.87 9.99 6.77
C LYS A 7 -11.61 9.64 5.99
N ASP A 8 -11.38 8.34 5.83
CA ASP A 8 -10.35 7.82 4.93
C ASP A 8 -10.77 8.12 3.47
N PRO A 9 -9.99 8.89 2.70
CA PRO A 9 -10.36 9.29 1.33
C PRO A 9 -10.34 8.11 0.33
N VAL A 10 -9.75 6.97 0.67
CA VAL A 10 -9.67 5.80 -0.19
C VAL A 10 -10.88 4.89 -0.04
N CYS A 11 -11.37 4.70 1.18
CA CYS A 11 -12.43 3.72 1.47
C CYS A 11 -13.66 4.28 2.22
N GLY A 12 -13.63 5.53 2.69
CA GLY A 12 -14.73 6.15 3.43
C GLY A 12 -14.85 5.72 4.90
N MET A 13 -13.90 4.92 5.40
CA MET A 13 -13.91 4.47 6.80
C MET A 13 -13.74 5.67 7.75
N THR A 14 -14.47 5.64 8.87
CA THR A 14 -14.30 6.62 9.96
C THR A 14 -12.93 6.45 10.58
N VAL A 15 -12.14 7.50 10.56
CA VAL A 15 -10.80 7.58 11.17
C VAL A 15 -10.73 8.80 12.09
N THR A 16 -9.61 8.99 12.75
CA THR A 16 -9.42 10.11 13.69
C THR A 16 -8.01 10.68 13.50
N ALA A 17 -7.79 11.90 13.98
CA ALA A 17 -6.49 12.56 13.87
C ALA A 17 -5.36 11.81 14.61
N GLN A 18 -5.70 10.82 15.44
CA GLN A 18 -4.77 9.94 16.15
C GLN A 18 -4.28 8.76 15.28
N SER A 19 -4.71 8.65 14.02
CA SER A 19 -4.22 7.57 13.14
C SER A 19 -2.73 7.73 12.88
N PHE A 20 -1.98 6.65 13.14
CA PHE A 20 -0.57 6.53 12.75
C PHE A 20 -0.38 6.58 11.22
N TYR A 21 -1.43 6.32 10.46
CA TYR A 21 -1.39 6.35 8.99
C TYR A 21 -1.91 7.70 8.51
N HIS A 22 -0.98 8.59 8.20
CA HIS A 22 -1.26 9.88 7.56
C HIS A 22 -0.23 10.19 6.47
N LEU A 23 -0.61 11.06 5.55
CA LEU A 23 0.23 11.56 4.45
C LEU A 23 -0.19 12.98 4.09
N GLU A 24 0.79 13.86 3.89
CA GLU A 24 0.55 15.21 3.43
C GLU A 24 0.50 15.26 1.90
N HIS A 25 -0.54 15.87 1.34
CA HIS A 25 -0.70 16.08 -0.09
C HIS A 25 -1.34 17.44 -0.34
N VAL A 26 -0.71 18.28 -1.19
CA VAL A 26 -1.20 19.63 -1.52
C VAL A 26 -1.44 20.48 -0.26
N GLY A 27 -0.55 20.38 0.74
CA GLY A 27 -0.66 21.11 2.00
C GLY A 27 -1.80 20.65 2.92
N GLN A 28 -2.43 19.50 2.64
CA GLN A 28 -3.45 18.91 3.49
C GLN A 28 -3.00 17.54 4.02
N THR A 29 -3.17 17.32 5.33
CA THR A 29 -2.90 16.02 5.96
C THR A 29 -4.10 15.10 5.80
N HIS A 30 -3.94 14.03 5.03
CA HIS A 30 -4.93 12.97 4.90
C HIS A 30 -4.65 11.85 5.90
N TYR A 31 -5.70 11.31 6.51
CA TYR A 31 -5.63 10.22 7.49
C TYR A 31 -6.27 8.95 6.94
N PHE A 32 -5.69 7.81 7.24
CA PHE A 32 -6.07 6.51 6.67
C PHE A 32 -6.37 5.50 7.77
N CYS A 33 -7.21 4.51 7.47
CA CYS A 33 -7.53 3.43 8.41
C CYS A 33 -6.42 2.39 8.52
N GLY A 34 -5.48 2.38 7.58
CA GLY A 34 -4.39 1.40 7.54
C GLY A 34 -3.34 1.69 6.46
N PRO A 35 -2.26 0.89 6.44
CA PRO A 35 -1.14 1.07 5.51
C PRO A 35 -1.53 0.85 4.05
N LYS A 36 -2.53 -0.02 3.80
CA LYS A 36 -3.04 -0.30 2.45
C LYS A 36 -3.70 0.93 1.82
N CYS A 37 -4.53 1.64 2.59
CA CYS A 37 -5.18 2.87 2.12
C CYS A 37 -4.15 3.98 1.91
N LYS A 38 -3.21 4.17 2.86
CA LYS A 38 -2.09 5.11 2.68
C LYS A 38 -1.30 4.82 1.40
N GLY A 39 -0.99 3.55 1.13
CA GLY A 39 -0.26 3.14 -0.07
C GLY A 39 -1.03 3.41 -1.38
N ARG A 40 -2.34 3.13 -1.40
CA ARG A 40 -3.20 3.45 -2.56
C ARG A 40 -3.27 4.95 -2.81
N PHE A 41 -3.43 5.73 -1.75
CA PHE A 41 -3.45 7.19 -1.84
C PHE A 41 -2.11 7.73 -2.34
N ALA A 42 -0.98 7.22 -1.83
CA ALA A 42 0.35 7.63 -2.30
C ALA A 42 0.61 7.28 -3.78
N ALA A 43 -0.01 6.20 -4.29
CA ALA A 43 0.14 5.77 -5.67
C ALA A 43 -0.65 6.64 -6.67
N ASP A 44 -1.81 7.16 -6.25
CA ASP A 44 -2.68 7.98 -7.11
C ASP A 44 -3.48 9.00 -6.28
N ALA A 45 -2.77 9.98 -5.71
CA ALA A 45 -3.36 10.94 -4.78
C ALA A 45 -4.41 11.82 -5.45
N LEU A 46 -4.20 12.21 -6.71
CA LEU A 46 -5.12 13.04 -7.49
C LEU A 46 -6.50 12.40 -7.63
N ARG A 47 -6.56 11.07 -7.77
CA ARG A 47 -7.82 10.32 -7.82
C ARG A 47 -8.63 10.38 -6.52
N TYR A 48 -7.96 10.53 -5.38
CA TYR A 48 -8.59 10.50 -4.05
C TYR A 48 -8.70 11.90 -3.40
N SER A 49 -7.95 12.90 -3.87
CA SER A 49 -7.93 14.26 -3.32
C SER A 49 -9.02 15.18 -3.89
N GLY A 50 -9.94 14.65 -4.71
CA GLY A 50 -11.02 15.40 -5.34
C GLY A 50 -11.93 16.10 -4.33
N VAL A 51 -11.81 17.42 -4.22
CA VAL A 51 -12.69 18.24 -3.41
C VAL A 51 -14.10 18.25 -4.04
N ALA A 52 -15.06 17.79 -3.22
CA ALA A 52 -16.52 17.85 -3.33
C ALA A 52 -17.23 17.00 -4.40
N ALA A 53 -17.62 15.78 -4.01
CA ALA A 53 -18.93 15.23 -4.35
C ALA A 53 -19.38 14.19 -3.31
N ALA A 54 -20.10 14.64 -2.29
CA ALA A 54 -21.16 13.82 -1.72
C ALA A 54 -22.49 14.32 -2.33
N PRO A 55 -23.47 13.47 -2.69
CA PRO A 55 -23.50 12.01 -2.76
C PRO A 55 -23.84 11.52 -4.19
N ALA A 56 -22.94 10.78 -4.82
CA ALA A 56 -23.31 9.87 -5.90
C ALA A 56 -22.59 8.56 -5.67
N ALA A 57 -23.22 7.72 -4.84
CA ALA A 57 -23.06 6.29 -4.95
C ALA A 57 -23.53 5.87 -6.35
N LEU A 58 -22.60 5.90 -7.31
CA LEU A 58 -22.60 4.93 -8.40
C LEU A 58 -21.49 3.93 -8.07
N PRO A 59 -21.68 2.63 -8.34
CA PRO A 59 -20.70 1.62 -7.97
C PRO A 59 -19.41 1.94 -8.72
N VAL A 60 -18.43 2.52 -8.03
CA VAL A 60 -17.08 2.57 -8.57
C VAL A 60 -16.57 1.14 -8.50
N ASP A 61 -16.73 0.43 -9.62
CA ASP A 61 -16.13 -0.87 -9.87
C ASP A 61 -14.75 -0.90 -9.22
N ALA A 62 -14.63 -1.80 -8.25
CA ALA A 62 -13.59 -1.79 -7.25
C ALA A 62 -12.20 -1.62 -7.90
N PRO A 63 -11.32 -0.78 -7.34
CA PRO A 63 -9.95 -0.69 -7.83
C PRO A 63 -9.32 -2.09 -7.86
N PRO A 64 -8.55 -2.44 -8.91
CA PRO A 64 -8.07 -3.78 -9.14
C PRO A 64 -7.38 -4.28 -7.87
N LYS A 65 -7.76 -5.50 -7.43
CA LYS A 65 -7.09 -6.21 -6.33
C LYS A 65 -5.59 -6.16 -6.60
N ALA A 66 -4.88 -5.31 -5.86
CA ALA A 66 -3.44 -5.23 -5.89
C ALA A 66 -2.92 -6.63 -5.54
N ARG A 67 -2.40 -7.32 -6.54
CA ARG A 67 -1.69 -8.58 -6.33
C ARG A 67 -0.40 -8.23 -5.58
N PRO A 68 -0.03 -8.96 -4.52
CA PRO A 68 1.28 -8.78 -3.93
C PRO A 68 2.32 -9.06 -5.02
N PHE A 69 3.28 -8.15 -5.17
CA PHE A 69 4.54 -8.47 -5.83
C PHE A 69 5.10 -9.69 -5.10
N GLY A 70 5.00 -10.85 -5.75
CA GLY A 70 5.73 -12.02 -5.32
C GLY A 70 7.20 -11.62 -5.23
N VAL A 71 7.73 -11.58 -4.00
CA VAL A 71 9.19 -11.60 -3.81
C VAL A 71 9.61 -13.00 -4.25
N ARG A 72 9.89 -13.11 -5.54
CA ARG A 72 10.18 -14.38 -6.21
C ARG A 72 11.51 -14.90 -5.67
N SER A 73 11.47 -16.13 -5.17
CA SER A 73 12.46 -17.20 -5.33
C SER A 73 13.65 -16.92 -6.25
N ALA A 74 14.59 -16.05 -5.84
CA ALA A 74 15.85 -15.83 -6.54
C ALA A 74 17.08 -16.27 -5.74
N MET A 75 16.92 -16.64 -4.46
CA MET A 75 18.05 -16.94 -3.57
C MET A 75 18.47 -18.42 -3.58
N LEU A 76 17.58 -19.36 -3.93
CA LEU A 76 17.90 -20.79 -3.92
C LEU A 76 18.75 -21.26 -5.11
N ALA A 77 18.65 -20.62 -6.28
CA ALA A 77 19.36 -21.09 -7.48
C ALA A 77 20.88 -20.84 -7.42
N LEU A 78 21.31 -19.72 -6.81
CA LEU A 78 22.74 -19.41 -6.67
C LEU A 78 23.43 -20.36 -5.69
N ALA A 79 22.75 -20.75 -4.60
CA ALA A 79 23.31 -21.65 -3.60
C ALA A 79 23.64 -23.03 -4.20
N VAL A 80 22.74 -23.62 -5.01
CA VAL A 80 22.99 -24.93 -5.63
C VAL A 80 24.16 -24.90 -6.61
N LEU A 81 24.31 -23.82 -7.39
CA LEU A 81 25.44 -23.66 -8.31
C LEU A 81 26.78 -23.54 -7.57
N VAL A 82 26.82 -22.80 -6.45
CA VAL A 82 28.04 -22.66 -5.63
C VAL A 82 28.41 -24.00 -5.00
N THR A 83 27.44 -24.77 -4.50
CA THR A 83 27.72 -26.08 -3.89
C THR A 83 28.24 -27.10 -4.90
N LEU A 84 27.69 -27.11 -6.13
CA LEU A 84 28.15 -28.00 -7.20
C LEU A 84 29.57 -27.67 -7.67
N LEU A 85 29.91 -26.39 -7.78
CA LEU A 85 31.26 -25.95 -8.16
C LEU A 85 32.29 -26.29 -7.09
N LEU A 86 31.96 -26.09 -5.80
CA LEU A 86 32.85 -26.45 -4.69
C LEU A 86 33.07 -27.97 -4.59
N ALA A 87 32.03 -28.77 -4.83
CA ALA A 87 32.14 -30.23 -4.83
C ALA A 87 33.03 -30.74 -5.98
N ALA A 88 32.94 -30.14 -7.17
CA ALA A 88 33.78 -30.51 -8.30
C ALA A 88 35.27 -30.21 -8.09
N TYR A 89 35.60 -29.15 -7.34
CA TYR A 89 36.99 -28.78 -7.04
C TYR A 89 37.69 -29.73 -6.06
N TRP A 90 36.96 -30.42 -5.19
CA TRP A 90 37.53 -31.41 -4.25
C TRP A 90 37.78 -32.79 -4.85
N LEU A 91 37.30 -33.03 -6.07
CA LEU A 91 37.43 -34.32 -6.77
C LEU A 91 38.60 -34.32 -7.79
N LEU A 92 39.33 -33.20 -7.91
CA LEU A 92 40.49 -33.01 -8.78
C LEU A 92 41.76 -32.88 -7.94
#